data_AF-A0A291GSX6-F1
#
_entry.id   AF-A0A291GSX6-F1
#
_cell.length_a   1.000
_cell.length_b   1.000
_cell.length_c   1.000
_cell.angle_alpha   90.00
_cell.angle_beta   90.00
_cell.angle_gamma   90.00
#
_symmetry.space_group_name_H-M   'P 1'
#
loop_
_entity.id
_entity.type
_entity.pdbx_description
1 polymer ?
#
loop_
_entity_poly.entity_id
_entity_poly.type
_entity_poly.pdbx_seq_one_letter_code
_entity_poly.pdbx_strand_id
1 'polypeptide(L)'
;MTDPAQILAAAHHVLLHNWPSTDVPHTLARAGFAVTVFGGPAPDDVSETELVDGEIVDRRTGVRPESADILYVYPWPGFELERDLPGVARTARELGAGTLWFQSALAADGSQDDHGTWVPEDEAARIDEIADAEGLAVVPEAYIADVARGLAPGQG
;
A
#
# COMPACT_ATOMS: atom_id res chain seq x y z
N MET A 1 1.93 17.69 9.36
CA MET A 1 2.00 16.25 9.09
C MET A 1 0.60 15.71 9.23
N THR A 2 0.09 15.08 8.19
CA THR A 2 -1.24 14.45 8.20
C THR A 2 -1.14 13.14 8.97
N ASP A 3 -2.09 12.87 9.84
CA ASP A 3 -2.13 11.67 10.67
C ASP A 3 -2.44 10.42 9.81
N PRO A 4 -1.65 9.32 9.90
CA PRO A 4 -1.87 8.11 9.10
C PRO A 4 -3.27 7.51 9.27
N ALA A 5 -3.85 7.58 10.47
CA ALA A 5 -5.19 7.05 10.72
C ALA A 5 -6.26 7.92 10.04
N GLN A 6 -6.11 9.25 10.04
CA GLN A 6 -7.00 10.14 9.28
C GLN A 6 -6.92 9.90 7.77
N ILE A 7 -5.72 9.68 7.23
CA ILE A 7 -5.53 9.37 5.81
C ILE A 7 -6.23 8.06 5.46
N LEU A 8 -5.98 7.00 6.22
CA LEU A 8 -6.56 5.70 5.96
C LEU A 8 -8.09 5.70 6.16
N ALA A 9 -8.61 6.40 7.16
CA ALA A 9 -10.05 6.51 7.40
C ALA A 9 -10.82 7.27 6.31
N ALA A 10 -10.14 8.11 5.54
CA ALA A 10 -10.74 8.84 4.42
C ALA A 10 -10.71 8.05 3.09
N ALA A 11 -9.95 6.95 3.04
CA ALA A 11 -9.84 6.12 1.85
C ALA A 11 -10.95 5.06 1.79
N HIS A 12 -11.24 4.61 0.58
CA HIS A 12 -12.14 3.49 0.31
C HIS A 12 -11.42 2.33 -0.37
N HIS A 13 -10.43 2.64 -1.21
CA HIS A 13 -9.73 1.66 -2.04
C HIS A 13 -8.21 1.78 -1.90
N VAL A 14 -7.58 0.69 -1.48
CA VAL A 14 -6.12 0.54 -1.42
C VAL A 14 -5.63 -0.36 -2.56
N LEU A 15 -4.73 0.18 -3.38
CA LEU A 15 -3.99 -0.56 -4.40
C LEU A 15 -2.67 -1.05 -3.81
N LEU A 16 -2.46 -2.36 -3.73
CA LEU A 16 -1.19 -2.95 -3.32
C LEU A 16 -0.32 -3.28 -4.51
N HIS A 17 0.90 -2.78 -4.47
CA HIS A 17 1.98 -3.18 -5.34
C HIS A 17 3.01 -3.98 -4.53
N ASN A 18 2.89 -5.30 -4.63
CA ASN A 18 3.62 -6.30 -3.84
C ASN A 18 3.33 -6.22 -2.31
N TRP A 19 3.57 -7.31 -1.57
CA TRP A 19 3.30 -7.39 -0.12
C TRP A 19 4.09 -8.54 0.52
N PRO A 20 4.46 -8.43 1.82
CA PRO A 20 5.27 -9.46 2.49
C PRO A 20 4.46 -10.72 2.83
N SER A 21 3.19 -10.53 3.17
CA SER A 21 2.32 -11.59 3.70
C SER A 21 0.85 -11.23 3.51
N THR A 22 -0.05 -12.19 3.73
CA THR A 22 -1.50 -11.96 3.67
C THR A 22 -2.01 -10.99 4.75
N ASP A 23 -1.18 -10.59 5.72
CA ASP A 23 -1.60 -9.73 6.82
C ASP A 23 -2.16 -8.39 6.34
N VAL A 24 -1.45 -7.72 5.43
CA VAL A 24 -1.86 -6.41 4.90
C VAL A 24 -3.18 -6.49 4.12
N PRO A 25 -3.29 -7.27 3.02
CA PRO A 25 -4.52 -7.31 2.24
C PRO A 25 -5.72 -7.80 3.06
N HIS A 26 -5.53 -8.80 3.94
CA HIS A 26 -6.64 -9.31 4.74
C HIS A 26 -7.09 -8.34 5.83
N THR A 27 -6.14 -7.65 6.48
CA THR A 27 -6.48 -6.67 7.52
C THR A 27 -7.23 -5.47 6.93
N LEU A 28 -6.82 -4.99 5.76
CA LEU A 28 -7.52 -3.93 5.03
C LEU A 28 -8.93 -4.37 4.62
N ALA A 29 -9.08 -5.55 4.02
CA ALA A 29 -10.39 -6.07 3.65
C ALA A 29 -11.31 -6.26 4.87
N ARG A 30 -10.77 -6.73 6.02
CA ARG A 30 -11.53 -6.81 7.29
C ARG A 30 -11.94 -5.45 7.85
N ALA A 31 -11.15 -4.41 7.61
CA ALA A 31 -11.48 -3.04 7.98
C ALA A 31 -12.49 -2.39 7.01
N GLY A 32 -12.90 -3.09 5.95
CA GLY A 32 -13.93 -2.64 5.01
C GLY A 32 -13.40 -1.91 3.78
N PHE A 33 -12.09 -1.94 3.53
CA PHE A 33 -11.50 -1.37 2.32
C PHE A 33 -11.70 -2.29 1.11
N ALA A 34 -11.90 -1.70 -0.06
CA ALA A 34 -11.67 -2.39 -1.32
C ALA A 34 -10.17 -2.55 -1.50
N VAL A 35 -9.71 -3.77 -1.80
CA VAL A 35 -8.29 -4.08 -1.90
C VAL A 35 -8.02 -4.67 -3.27
N THR A 36 -7.24 -3.97 -4.09
CA THR A 36 -6.75 -4.51 -5.36
C THR A 36 -5.25 -4.74 -5.28
N VAL A 37 -4.82 -5.84 -5.85
CA VAL A 37 -3.47 -6.36 -5.71
C VAL A 37 -2.88 -6.56 -7.10
N PHE A 38 -1.75 -5.90 -7.37
CA PHE A 38 -0.94 -6.14 -8.56
C PHE A 38 0.15 -7.15 -8.20
N GLY A 39 -0.13 -8.43 -8.49
CA GLY A 39 0.63 -9.58 -7.99
C GLY A 39 1.76 -10.07 -8.90
N GLY A 40 1.94 -9.49 -10.08
CA GLY A 40 2.92 -9.97 -11.03
C GLY A 40 3.23 -8.99 -12.16
N PRO A 41 4.21 -9.31 -13.00
CA PRO A 41 4.67 -8.43 -14.07
C PRO A 41 3.67 -8.32 -15.23
N ALA A 42 2.71 -9.25 -15.33
CA ALA A 42 1.69 -9.17 -16.38
C ALA A 42 0.61 -8.14 -16.02
N PRO A 43 0.11 -7.36 -16.98
CA PRO A 43 -0.90 -6.34 -16.72
C PRO A 43 -2.25 -6.90 -16.21
N ASP A 44 -2.47 -8.21 -16.39
CA ASP A 44 -3.63 -8.98 -15.94
C ASP A 44 -3.34 -9.85 -14.69
N ASP A 45 -2.17 -9.68 -14.05
CA ASP A 45 -1.90 -10.23 -12.72
C ASP A 45 -2.57 -9.36 -11.63
N VAL A 46 -3.88 -9.17 -11.76
CA VAL A 46 -4.71 -8.37 -10.85
C VAL A 46 -5.66 -9.29 -10.08
N SER A 47 -5.67 -9.13 -8.77
CA SER A 47 -6.63 -9.78 -7.87
C SER A 47 -7.28 -8.77 -6.92
N GLU A 48 -8.49 -9.10 -6.47
CA GLU A 48 -9.21 -8.36 -5.45
C GLU A 48 -9.31 -9.21 -4.18
N THR A 49 -9.11 -8.57 -3.03
CA THR A 49 -9.29 -9.17 -1.71
C THR A 49 -10.48 -8.50 -1.03
N GLU A 50 -11.51 -9.26 -0.70
CA GLU A 50 -12.75 -8.75 -0.12
C GLU A 50 -13.20 -9.59 1.08
N LEU A 51 -13.95 -8.98 1.99
CA LEU A 51 -14.67 -9.67 3.06
C LEU A 51 -16.08 -10.04 2.58
N VAL A 52 -16.34 -11.32 2.35
CA VAL A 52 -17.63 -11.86 1.90
C VAL A 52 -18.17 -12.80 2.97
N ASP A 53 -19.34 -12.49 3.52
CA ASP A 53 -20.01 -13.29 4.57
C ASP A 53 -19.10 -13.60 5.79
N GLY A 54 -18.19 -12.69 6.13
CA GLY A 54 -17.25 -12.83 7.25
C GLY A 54 -15.95 -13.57 6.91
N GLU A 55 -15.81 -14.06 5.68
CA GLU A 55 -14.62 -14.75 5.19
C GLU A 55 -13.84 -13.87 4.20
N ILE A 56 -12.52 -13.98 4.22
CA ILE A 56 -11.67 -13.26 3.26
C ILE A 56 -11.56 -14.10 1.98
N VAL A 57 -11.86 -13.48 0.85
CA VAL A 57 -11.83 -14.11 -0.47
C VAL A 57 -10.89 -13.33 -1.38
N ASP A 58 -9.89 -14.01 -1.92
CA ASP A 58 -9.04 -13.51 -2.99
C ASP A 58 -9.57 -13.99 -4.35
N ARG A 59 -9.86 -13.05 -5.25
CA ARG A 59 -10.34 -13.34 -6.60
C ARG A 59 -9.39 -12.73 -7.62
N ARG A 60 -8.79 -13.57 -8.47
CA ARG A 60 -8.11 -13.08 -9.67
C ARG A 60 -9.15 -12.52 -10.63
N THR A 61 -9.06 -11.23 -10.92
CA THR A 61 -9.98 -10.54 -11.85
C THR A 61 -9.32 -10.33 -13.20
N GLY A 62 -8.01 -10.08 -13.23
CA GLY A 62 -7.29 -9.63 -14.41
C GLY A 62 -7.76 -8.26 -14.93
N VAL A 63 -8.56 -7.56 -14.14
CA VAL A 63 -9.15 -6.27 -14.49
C VAL A 63 -8.61 -5.23 -13.52
N ARG A 64 -8.04 -4.15 -14.07
CA ARG A 64 -7.62 -3.00 -13.28
C ARG A 64 -8.82 -2.30 -12.65
N PRO A 65 -8.68 -1.75 -11.45
CA PRO A 65 -9.78 -1.04 -10.80
C PRO A 65 -10.09 0.26 -11.56
N GLU A 66 -11.30 0.79 -11.40
CA GLU A 66 -11.68 2.08 -12.01
C GLU A 66 -11.01 3.26 -11.30
N SER A 67 -10.71 3.11 -10.01
CA SER A 67 -10.07 4.13 -9.17
C SER A 67 -9.30 3.49 -8.00
N ALA A 68 -8.42 4.25 -7.37
CA ALA A 68 -7.78 3.92 -6.10
C ALA A 68 -7.52 5.21 -5.31
N ASP A 69 -7.52 5.15 -3.97
CA ASP A 69 -7.22 6.33 -3.13
C ASP A 69 -5.77 6.31 -2.63
N ILE A 70 -5.31 5.12 -2.24
CA ILE A 70 -3.98 4.88 -1.67
C ILE A 70 -3.25 3.86 -2.53
N LEU A 71 -1.99 4.17 -2.86
CA LEU A 71 -1.00 3.21 -3.33
C LEU A 71 -0.20 2.71 -2.13
N TYR A 72 -0.21 1.41 -1.89
CA TYR A 72 0.71 0.73 -0.97
C TYR A 72 1.84 0.07 -1.77
N VAL A 73 3.09 0.27 -1.35
CA VAL A 73 4.28 -0.33 -1.98
C VAL A 73 5.09 -1.10 -0.95
N TYR A 74 5.42 -2.34 -1.30
CA TYR A 74 6.42 -3.15 -0.60
C TYR A 74 7.52 -3.56 -1.60
N PRO A 75 8.80 -3.14 -1.41
CA PRO A 75 9.86 -3.41 -2.36
C PRO A 75 10.16 -4.92 -2.43
N TRP A 76 10.17 -5.49 -3.63
CA TRP A 76 10.62 -6.87 -3.87
C TRP A 76 12.14 -6.93 -4.13
N PRO A 77 12.76 -8.12 -4.10
CA PRO A 77 14.16 -8.26 -4.49
C PRO A 77 14.43 -7.71 -5.89
N GLY A 78 15.32 -6.71 -5.98
CA GLY A 78 15.66 -6.02 -7.22
C GLY A 78 14.79 -4.80 -7.56
N PHE A 79 13.88 -4.40 -6.67
CA PHE A 79 13.21 -3.10 -6.75
C PHE A 79 14.22 -1.97 -6.56
N GLU A 80 14.25 -1.04 -7.50
CA GLU A 80 15.11 0.14 -7.48
C GLU A 80 14.23 1.39 -7.47
N LEU A 81 14.33 2.19 -6.40
CA LEU A 81 13.48 3.37 -6.18
C LEU A 81 13.42 4.27 -7.42
N GLU A 82 14.55 4.61 -8.02
CA GLU A 82 14.62 5.52 -9.17
C GLU A 82 14.02 4.94 -10.46
N ARG A 83 14.03 3.62 -10.62
CA ARG A 83 13.56 2.96 -11.84
C ARG A 83 12.10 2.57 -11.74
N ASP A 84 11.71 1.95 -10.63
CA ASP A 84 10.46 1.21 -10.51
C ASP A 84 9.37 2.07 -9.88
N LEU A 85 9.66 2.82 -8.81
CA LEU A 85 8.68 3.63 -8.11
C LEU A 85 7.96 4.66 -9.01
N PRO A 86 8.62 5.38 -9.94
CA PRO A 86 7.93 6.36 -10.79
C PRO A 86 6.83 5.73 -11.65
N GLY A 87 7.04 4.52 -12.16
CA GLY A 87 6.03 3.82 -12.97
C GLY A 87 4.82 3.38 -12.15
N VAL A 88 5.07 2.90 -10.93
CA VAL A 88 4.02 2.47 -9.99
C VAL A 88 3.22 3.68 -9.50
N ALA A 89 3.90 4.75 -9.09
CA ALA A 89 3.31 6.01 -8.65
C ALA A 89 2.44 6.64 -9.74
N ARG A 90 2.93 6.70 -10.99
CA ARG A 90 2.13 7.19 -12.13
C ARG A 90 0.87 6.37 -12.35
N THR A 91 0.99 5.04 -12.32
CA THR A 91 -0.17 4.14 -12.50
C THR A 91 -1.23 4.41 -11.42
N ALA A 92 -0.81 4.58 -10.17
CA ALA A 92 -1.75 4.88 -9.09
C ALA A 92 -2.39 6.27 -9.24
N ARG A 93 -1.61 7.28 -9.62
CA ARG A 93 -2.12 8.63 -9.93
C ARG A 93 -3.15 8.60 -11.06
N GLU A 94 -2.93 7.83 -12.11
CA GLU A 94 -3.90 7.65 -13.21
C GLU A 94 -5.22 7.03 -12.73
N LEU A 95 -5.17 6.23 -11.65
CA LEU A 95 -6.32 5.69 -10.95
C LEU A 95 -6.91 6.66 -9.90
N GLY A 96 -6.36 7.86 -9.77
CA GLY A 96 -6.83 8.88 -8.84
C GLY A 96 -6.23 8.81 -7.44
N ALA A 97 -5.24 7.95 -7.20
CA ALA A 97 -4.61 7.86 -5.88
C ALA A 97 -3.92 9.19 -5.54
N GLY A 98 -4.10 9.64 -4.30
CA GLY A 98 -3.51 10.86 -3.77
C GLY A 98 -2.44 10.60 -2.72
N THR A 99 -2.18 9.33 -2.39
CA THR A 99 -1.32 8.96 -1.28
C THR A 99 -0.46 7.74 -1.63
N LEU A 100 0.82 7.81 -1.26
CA LEU A 100 1.76 6.70 -1.26
C LEU A 100 2.04 6.24 0.17
N TRP A 101 1.81 4.96 0.43
CA TRP A 101 2.15 4.28 1.66
C TRP A 101 3.32 3.32 1.39
N PHE A 102 4.52 3.68 1.82
CA PHE A 102 5.72 2.90 1.55
C PHE A 102 6.13 2.09 2.78
N GLN A 103 6.31 0.78 2.60
CA GLN A 103 6.84 -0.11 3.64
C GLN A 103 8.17 -0.69 3.17
N SER A 104 9.27 -0.37 3.85
CA SER A 104 10.64 -0.70 3.42
C SER A 104 11.09 -2.13 3.67
N ALA A 105 10.38 -2.87 4.53
CA ALA A 105 10.83 -4.14 5.09
C ALA A 105 12.07 -4.02 6.01
N LEU A 106 12.33 -2.82 6.55
CA LEU A 106 13.47 -2.56 7.42
C LEU A 106 13.03 -2.05 8.79
N ALA A 107 13.65 -2.59 9.83
CA ALA A 107 13.65 -2.00 11.16
C ALA A 107 14.68 -0.87 11.26
N ALA A 108 14.60 -0.06 12.32
CA ALA A 108 15.47 1.11 12.53
C ALA A 108 16.97 0.77 12.66
N ASP A 109 17.32 -0.47 12.97
CA ASP A 109 18.71 -0.96 13.00
C ASP A 109 19.18 -1.49 11.63
N GLY A 110 18.36 -1.38 10.59
CA GLY A 110 18.62 -1.87 9.25
C GLY A 110 18.41 -3.37 9.06
N SER A 111 17.93 -4.09 10.07
CA SER A 111 17.57 -5.50 9.92
C SER A 111 16.27 -5.67 9.13
N GLN A 112 16.13 -6.81 8.46
CA GLN A 112 14.92 -7.16 7.72
C GLN A 112 13.77 -7.45 8.69
N ASP A 113 12.63 -6.81 8.45
CA ASP A 113 11.41 -6.96 9.23
C ASP A 113 10.19 -6.85 8.31
N ASP A 114 9.34 -7.87 8.28
CA ASP A 114 8.11 -7.91 7.47
C ASP A 114 7.08 -6.83 7.85
N HIS A 115 7.26 -6.16 9.00
CA HIS A 115 6.47 -4.99 9.43
C HIS A 115 7.30 -3.69 9.41
N GLY A 116 8.57 -3.78 8.99
CA GLY A 116 9.52 -2.69 9.00
C GLY A 116 9.12 -1.56 8.05
N THR A 117 9.04 -0.36 8.58
CA THR A 117 8.67 0.88 7.86
C THR A 117 9.79 1.90 7.85
N TRP A 118 10.92 1.60 8.48
CA TRP A 118 12.04 2.53 8.58
C TRP A 118 12.73 2.66 7.22
N VAL A 119 12.92 3.88 6.76
CA VAL A 119 13.60 4.18 5.49
C VAL A 119 14.83 5.05 5.80
N PRO A 120 16.02 4.73 5.25
CA PRO A 120 17.17 5.63 5.34
C PRO A 120 16.85 7.04 4.81
N GLU A 121 17.42 8.08 5.42
CA GLU A 121 17.07 9.48 5.08
C GLU A 121 17.24 9.83 3.59
N ASP A 122 18.29 9.32 2.94
CA ASP A 122 18.51 9.49 1.50
C ASP A 122 17.38 8.86 0.67
N GLU A 123 17.02 7.62 0.98
CA GLU A 123 15.93 6.91 0.30
C GLU A 123 14.57 7.57 0.57
N ALA A 124 14.33 8.04 1.79
CA ALA A 124 13.11 8.76 2.16
C ALA A 124 12.97 10.05 1.33
N ALA A 125 14.05 10.83 1.20
CA ALA A 125 14.06 12.01 0.35
C ALA A 125 13.80 11.70 -1.12
N ARG A 126 14.30 10.56 -1.62
CA ARG A 126 14.01 10.08 -2.98
C ARG A 126 12.55 9.67 -3.16
N ILE A 127 11.98 8.97 -2.19
CA ILE A 127 10.56 8.57 -2.21
C ILE A 127 9.69 9.83 -2.24
N ASP A 128 9.98 10.83 -1.41
CA ASP A 128 9.27 12.11 -1.41
C ASP A 128 9.38 12.84 -2.75
N GLU A 129 10.57 12.92 -3.34
CA GLU A 129 10.80 13.55 -4.65
C GLU A 129 9.98 12.87 -5.77
N ILE A 130 9.97 11.53 -5.78
CA ILE A 130 9.23 10.75 -6.79
C ILE A 130 7.71 10.86 -6.56
N ALA A 131 7.27 10.80 -5.31
CA ALA A 131 5.86 10.92 -4.96
C ALA A 131 5.32 12.31 -5.29
N ASP A 132 6.04 13.38 -4.96
CA ASP A 132 5.68 14.76 -5.28
C ASP A 132 5.57 14.98 -6.79
N ALA A 133 6.50 14.42 -7.58
CA ALA A 133 6.46 14.49 -9.05
C ALA A 133 5.20 13.86 -9.66
N GLU A 134 4.61 12.88 -8.98
CA GLU A 134 3.35 12.23 -9.38
C GLU A 134 2.14 12.70 -8.54
N GLY A 135 2.31 13.72 -7.69
CA GLY A 135 1.24 14.36 -6.92
C GLY A 135 0.70 13.52 -5.75
N LEU A 136 1.50 12.59 -5.23
CA LEU A 136 1.16 11.72 -4.10
C LEU A 136 1.75 12.26 -2.80
N ALA A 137 0.94 12.30 -1.74
CA ALA A 137 1.45 12.53 -0.40
C ALA A 137 2.04 11.24 0.20
N VAL A 138 3.22 11.31 0.80
CA VAL A 138 3.85 10.14 1.44
C VAL A 138 3.37 10.00 2.89
N VAL A 139 3.02 8.77 3.28
CA VAL A 139 2.75 8.42 4.68
C VAL A 139 4.04 7.95 5.34
N PRO A 140 4.53 8.63 6.40
CA PRO A 140 5.78 8.25 7.04
C PRO A 140 5.60 7.08 8.01
N GLU A 141 6.54 6.14 7.96
CA GLU A 141 6.92 5.18 9.02
C GLU A 141 5.78 4.45 9.75
N ALA A 142 4.62 4.25 9.12
CA ALA A 142 3.46 3.61 9.73
C ALA A 142 3.17 2.26 9.08
N TYR A 143 2.98 1.20 9.87
CA TYR A 143 2.55 -0.09 9.31
C TYR A 143 1.05 -0.03 9.04
N ILE A 144 0.65 -0.10 7.76
CA ILE A 144 -0.74 0.17 7.35
C ILE A 144 -1.74 -0.78 8.01
N ALA A 145 -1.37 -2.04 8.26
CA ALA A 145 -2.25 -3.01 8.91
C ALA A 145 -2.49 -2.65 10.39
N ASP A 146 -1.49 -2.13 11.11
CA ASP A 146 -1.68 -1.64 12.48
C ASP A 146 -2.60 -0.42 12.53
N VAL A 147 -2.45 0.49 11.56
CA VAL A 147 -3.36 1.64 11.43
C VAL A 147 -4.79 1.15 11.14
N ALA A 148 -4.96 0.21 10.20
CA ALA A 148 -6.27 -0.35 9.85
C ALA A 148 -6.96 -1.04 11.04
N ARG A 149 -6.20 -1.79 11.87
CA ARG A 149 -6.72 -2.40 13.11
C ARG A 149 -7.23 -1.36 14.10
N GLY A 150 -6.57 -0.21 14.17
CA GLY A 150 -7.00 0.92 15.00
C GLY A 150 -8.27 1.62 14.52
N LEU A 151 -8.62 1.47 13.24
CA LEU A 151 -9.84 2.05 12.64
C LEU A 151 -11.06 1.13 12.76
N ALA A 152 -10.86 -0.18 12.81
CA ALA A 152 -11.95 -1.12 12.99
C ALA A 152 -12.70 -0.79 14.29
N PRO A 153 -14.03 -0.56 14.26
CA PRO A 153 -14.79 -0.31 15.48
C PRO A 153 -14.55 -1.48 16.44
N GLY A 154 -14.18 -1.14 17.68
CA GLY A 154 -13.85 -2.11 18.70
C GLY A 154 -14.87 -3.25 18.75
N GLN A 155 -14.36 -4.47 18.71
CA GLN A 155 -14.97 -5.57 19.44
C GLN A 155 -14.86 -5.20 20.92
N GLY A 156 -15.85 -4.46 21.44
CA GLY A 156 -15.93 -3.98 22.82
C GLY A 156 -17.15 -3.12 23.06
#